data_AF-A0A7Y5WTR9-F1
#
_entry.id   AF-A0A7Y5WTR9-F1
#
_cell.length_a   1.000
_cell.length_b   1.000
_cell.length_c   1.000
_cell.angle_alpha   90.00
_cell.angle_beta   90.00
_cell.angle_gamma   90.00
#
_symmetry.space_group_name_H-M   'P 1'
#
loop_
_entity.id
_entity.type
_entity.pdbx_description
1 polymer ?
#
loop_
_entity_poly.entity_id
_entity_poly.type
_entity_poly.pdbx_seq_one_letter_code
_entity_poly.pdbx_strand_id
1 'polypeptide(L)'
;MRPAEQASRHVAAAERRARPRDAVAGEPPRSQLVSMIVGTYREMPGLQLRVSDAARLFGLRSCTCHMVLEALVGSGQLRRIDDGSYVRA
;
A
#
# COMPACT_ATOMS: atom_id res chain seq x y z
N MET A 1 -4.30 40.81 15.73
CA MET A 1 -3.58 40.58 14.45
C MET A 1 -3.44 39.08 14.27
N ARG A 2 -3.73 38.55 13.07
CA ARG A 2 -4.13 37.16 12.77
C ARG A 2 -3.02 36.11 13.06
N PRO A 3 -3.36 34.89 13.53
CA PRO A 3 -2.47 33.74 13.48
C PRO A 3 -2.51 33.09 12.08
N ALA A 4 -1.36 33.03 11.42
CA ALA A 4 -1.04 32.09 10.34
C ALA A 4 -0.10 31.04 10.98
N GLU A 5 -0.13 29.74 10.73
CA GLU A 5 -0.46 29.05 9.50
C GLU A 5 -0.61 27.56 9.85
N GLN A 6 -1.62 26.91 9.28
CA GLN A 6 -1.89 25.49 9.43
C GLN A 6 -0.75 24.65 8.85
N ALA A 7 0.18 24.18 9.68
CA ALA A 7 1.06 23.06 9.35
C ALA A 7 0.34 21.73 9.66
N SER A 8 -0.80 21.51 9.00
CA SER A 8 -1.49 20.23 9.01
C SER A 8 -0.95 19.37 7.87
N ARG A 9 -0.06 18.44 8.22
CA ARG A 9 -0.01 17.09 7.67
C ARG A 9 0.96 16.29 8.52
N HIS A 10 0.37 15.55 9.45
CA HIS A 10 1.02 14.48 10.19
C HIS A 10 1.86 13.62 9.25
N VAL A 11 3.18 13.75 9.33
CA VAL A 11 4.06 12.60 9.08
C VAL A 11 3.87 11.72 10.30
N ALA A 12 2.97 10.75 10.17
CA ALA A 12 2.62 9.83 11.23
C ALA A 12 3.89 9.05 11.63
N ALA A 13 4.47 9.50 12.73
CA ALA A 13 5.40 8.77 13.55
C ALA A 13 4.73 7.47 14.05
N ALA A 14 4.78 6.41 13.24
CA ALA A 14 4.28 5.09 13.64
C ALA A 14 5.21 3.94 13.23
N GLU A 15 6.43 4.21 12.75
CA GLU A 15 7.30 3.15 12.22
C GLU A 15 8.27 2.53 13.23
N ARG A 16 8.18 2.82 14.54
CA ARG A 16 9.18 2.32 15.50
C ARG A 16 8.70 1.69 16.79
N ARG A 17 7.42 1.32 16.96
CA ARG A 17 6.99 0.59 18.18
C ARG A 17 5.84 -0.38 17.94
N ALA A 18 6.17 -1.57 17.45
CA ALA A 18 5.62 -2.85 17.93
C ALA A 18 6.26 -3.99 17.11
N ARG A 19 7.22 -4.72 17.68
CA ARG A 19 7.36 -6.14 17.34
C ARG A 19 6.52 -6.90 18.37
N PRO A 20 5.24 -7.23 18.12
CA PRO A 20 4.65 -8.33 18.84
C PRO A 20 5.38 -9.57 18.34
N ARG A 21 6.08 -10.22 19.24
CA ARG A 21 6.80 -11.49 18.99
C ARG A 21 5.84 -12.68 18.91
N ASP A 22 4.54 -12.44 18.76
CA ASP A 22 3.51 -13.45 18.59
C ASP A 22 2.29 -12.80 17.89
N ALA A 23 2.23 -12.92 16.57
CA ALA A 23 1.01 -12.76 15.80
C ALA A 23 0.89 -14.01 14.93
N VAL A 24 0.64 -15.13 15.60
CA VAL A 24 0.20 -16.36 14.95
C VAL A 24 -1.13 -16.04 14.24
N ALA A 25 -1.16 -16.21 12.92
CA ALA A 25 -2.34 -16.23 12.04
C ALA A 25 -3.15 -14.93 11.90
N GLY A 26 -2.69 -14.00 11.06
CA GLY A 26 -3.55 -12.97 10.49
C GLY A 26 -2.78 -12.15 9.48
N GLU A 27 -3.24 -12.11 8.22
CA GLU A 27 -2.66 -11.21 7.22
C GLU A 27 -2.58 -9.77 7.77
N PRO A 28 -1.55 -8.98 7.43
CA PRO A 28 -1.42 -7.62 7.95
C PRO A 28 -2.71 -6.83 7.69
N PRO A 29 -3.09 -5.91 8.59
CA PRO A 29 -4.28 -5.10 8.39
C PRO A 29 -4.23 -4.40 7.04
N ARG A 30 -5.38 -4.33 6.36
CA ARG A 30 -5.50 -3.81 4.99
C ARG A 30 -4.85 -2.44 4.80
N SER A 31 -4.94 -1.55 5.79
CA SER A 31 -4.30 -0.23 5.79
C SER A 31 -2.77 -0.29 5.73
N GLN A 32 -2.16 -1.26 6.42
CA GLN A 32 -0.72 -1.49 6.38
C GLN A 32 -0.29 -2.08 5.04
N LEU A 33 -1.07 -3.01 4.47
CA LEU A 33 -0.83 -3.54 3.13
C LEU A 33 -0.88 -2.44 2.07
N VAL A 34 -1.91 -1.60 2.12
CA VAL A 34 -2.05 -0.42 1.26
C VAL A 34 -0.82 0.48 1.37
N SER A 35 -0.39 0.82 2.59
CA SER A 35 0.75 1.71 2.80
C SER A 35 2.06 1.10 2.29
N MET A 36 2.27 -0.21 2.49
CA MET A 36 3.45 -0.91 1.95
C MET A 36 3.44 -0.94 0.43
N ILE A 37 2.33 -1.34 -0.19
CA ILE A 37 2.20 -1.44 -1.65
C ILE A 37 2.42 -0.07 -2.28
N VAL A 38 1.71 0.96 -1.80
CA VAL A 38 1.86 2.34 -2.30
C VAL A 38 3.28 2.84 -2.07
N GLY A 39 3.90 2.54 -0.93
CA GLY A 39 5.31 2.83 -0.67
C GLY A 39 6.22 2.25 -1.73
N THR A 40 6.08 0.96 -2.05
CA THR A 40 6.86 0.29 -3.10
C THR A 40 6.69 0.94 -4.47
N TYR A 41 5.47 1.30 -4.86
CA TYR A 41 5.22 2.01 -6.12
C TYR A 41 5.75 3.45 -6.15
N ARG A 42 5.94 4.09 -4.98
CA ARG A 42 6.54 5.43 -4.87
C ARG A 42 8.06 5.39 -4.98
N GLU A 43 8.69 4.36 -4.40
CA GLU A 43 10.14 4.16 -4.46
C GLU A 43 10.61 3.81 -5.88
N MET A 44 9.78 3.12 -6.67
CA MET A 44 10.09 2.72 -8.05
C MET A 44 9.03 3.23 -9.04
N PRO A 45 9.14 4.49 -9.51
CA PRO A 45 8.23 5.01 -10.53
C PRO A 45 8.42 4.20 -11.83
N GLY A 46 7.37 3.49 -12.26
CA GLY A 46 7.41 2.60 -13.42
C GLY A 46 7.36 1.11 -13.08
N LEU A 47 7.31 0.75 -11.79
CA LEU A 47 7.04 -0.62 -11.38
C LEU A 47 5.65 -1.05 -11.86
N GLN A 48 5.59 -2.18 -12.55
CA GLN A 48 4.36 -2.79 -13.04
C GLN A 48 4.33 -4.21 -12.47
N LEU A 49 3.33 -4.51 -11.64
CA LEU A 49 3.20 -5.83 -11.03
C LEU A 49 1.86 -6.42 -11.38
N ARG A 50 1.86 -7.68 -11.78
CA ARG A 50 0.66 -8.51 -11.83
C ARG A 50 0.29 -8.94 -10.41
N VAL A 51 -0.98 -9.32 -10.21
CA VAL A 51 -1.47 -9.82 -8.91
C VAL A 51 -0.59 -10.95 -8.38
N SER A 52 -0.17 -11.87 -9.24
CA SER A 52 0.67 -13.01 -8.87
C SER A 52 2.06 -12.59 -8.39
N ASP A 53 2.68 -11.61 -9.08
CA ASP A 53 4.00 -11.09 -8.72
C ASP A 53 3.94 -10.26 -7.44
N ALA A 54 2.92 -9.41 -7.31
CA ALA A 54 2.66 -8.65 -6.09
C ALA A 54 2.40 -9.58 -4.89
N ALA A 55 1.54 -10.59 -5.04
CA ALA A 55 1.26 -11.56 -3.99
C ALA A 55 2.54 -12.26 -3.50
N ARG A 56 3.45 -12.58 -4.43
CA ARG A 56 4.72 -13.22 -4.12
C ARG A 56 5.74 -12.26 -3.52
N LEU A 57 5.77 -11.00 -3.98
CA LEU A 57 6.64 -9.94 -3.46
C LEU A 57 6.24 -9.52 -2.03
N PHE A 58 4.95 -9.37 -1.77
CA PHE A 58 4.41 -8.95 -0.47
C PHE A 58 4.11 -10.13 0.46
N GLY A 59 4.24 -11.37 -0.01
CA GLY A 59 3.96 -12.58 0.77
C GLY A 59 2.47 -12.74 1.14
N LEU A 60 1.56 -12.29 0.29
CA LEU A 60 0.11 -12.27 0.52
C LEU A 60 -0.61 -13.37 -0.25
N ARG A 61 -1.83 -13.71 0.18
CA ARG A 61 -2.73 -14.52 -0.64
C ARG A 61 -3.14 -13.73 -1.88
N SER A 62 -3.21 -14.42 -3.02
CA SER A 62 -3.57 -13.81 -4.32
C SER A 62 -4.93 -13.09 -4.25
N CYS A 63 -5.91 -13.66 -3.55
CA CYS A 63 -7.22 -13.05 -3.35
C CYS A 63 -7.13 -11.75 -2.54
N THR A 64 -6.37 -11.75 -1.44
CA THR A 64 -6.17 -10.57 -0.58
C THR A 64 -5.41 -9.49 -1.33
N CYS A 65 -4.34 -9.85 -2.03
CA CYS A 65 -3.56 -8.93 -2.85
C CYS A 65 -4.43 -8.29 -3.94
N HIS A 66 -5.23 -9.09 -4.64
CA HIS A 66 -6.17 -8.60 -5.65
C HIS A 66 -7.18 -7.60 -5.07
N MET A 67 -7.83 -7.94 -3.94
CA MET A 67 -8.78 -7.03 -3.29
C MET A 67 -8.15 -5.71 -2.88
N VAL A 68 -6.90 -5.72 -2.42
CA VAL A 68 -6.17 -4.51 -2.04
C VAL A 68 -5.83 -3.67 -3.26
N LEU A 69 -5.30 -4.29 -4.32
CA LEU A 69 -4.97 -3.62 -5.58
C LEU A 69 -6.20 -3.00 -6.23
N GLU A 70 -7.33 -3.70 -6.29
CA GLU A 70 -8.59 -3.19 -6.85
C GLU A 70 -9.13 -1.99 -6.06
N ALA A 71 -9.03 -1.98 -4.73
CA ALA A 71 -9.41 -0.80 -3.97
C ALA A 71 -8.43 0.38 -4.17
N LEU A 72 -7.15 0.10 -4.40
CA LEU A 72 -6.19 1.13 -4.78
C LEU A 72 -6.49 1.72 -6.15
N VAL A 73 -7.00 0.91 -7.08
CA VAL A 73 -7.53 1.39 -8.37
C VAL A 73 -8.79 2.24 -8.16
N GLY A 74 -9.75 1.76 -7.37
CA GLY A 74 -10.97 2.50 -7.06
C GLY A 74 -10.75 3.83 -6.32
N SER A 75 -9.64 3.95 -5.58
CA SER A 75 -9.21 5.19 -4.91
C SER A 75 -8.29 6.08 -5.77
N GLY A 76 -7.97 5.67 -7.00
CA GLY A 76 -7.12 6.42 -7.92
C GLY A 76 -5.64 6.45 -7.55
N GLN A 77 -5.18 5.55 -6.67
CA GLN A 77 -3.76 5.42 -6.32
C GLN A 77 -3.00 4.55 -7.34
N LEU A 78 -3.68 3.55 -7.89
CA LEU A 78 -3.15 2.67 -8.93
C LEU A 78 -4.05 2.73 -10.18
N ARG A 79 -3.49 2.32 -11.32
CA ARG A 79 -4.22 2.06 -12.55
C ARG A 79 -3.90 0.66 -13.03
N ARG A 80 -4.93 -0.06 -13.45
CA ARG A 80 -4.78 -1.33 -14.15
C ARG A 80 -4.51 -1.04 -15.62
N ILE A 81 -3.50 -1.68 -16.20
CA ILE A 81 -3.20 -1.62 -17.63
C ILE A 81 -3.74 -2.87 -18.36
N ASP A 82 -3.77 -2.81 -19.69
CA ASP A 82 -4.39 -3.82 -20.56
C ASP A 82 -3.80 -5.24 -20.36
N ASP A 83 -2.51 -5.31 -20.03
CA ASP A 83 -1.78 -6.55 -19.72
C ASP A 83 -2.20 -7.21 -18.37
N GLY A 84 -3.10 -6.59 -17.62
CA GLY A 84 -3.53 -7.07 -16.28
C GLY A 84 -2.53 -6.73 -15.17
N SER A 85 -1.53 -5.90 -15.47
CA SER A 85 -0.58 -5.36 -14.51
C SER A 85 -1.13 -4.08 -13.87
N TYR A 86 -0.67 -3.79 -12.65
CA TYR A 86 -1.02 -2.58 -11.90
C TYR A 86 0.18 -1.65 -11.88
N VAL A 87 -0.05 -0.41 -12.29
CA VAL A 87 0.92 0.69 -12.29
C VAL A 87 0.42 1.81 -11.40
N ARG A 88 1.33 2.68 -10.97
CA ARG A 88 0.94 3.89 -10.25
C ARG A 88 0.14 4.82 -11.18
N ALA A 89 -0.95 5.40 -10.65
CA ALA A 89 -1.74 6.41 -11.35
C ALA A 89 -0.97 7.71 -11.58
#